data_AF-A0A3P8RSM3-F1
#
_entry.id   AF-A0A3P8RSM3-F1
#
_cell.length_a   1.000
_cell.length_b   1.000
_cell.length_c   1.000
_cell.angle_alpha   90.00
_cell.angle_beta   90.00
_cell.angle_gamma   90.00
#
_symmetry.space_group_name_H-M   'P 1'
#
loop_
_entity.id
_entity.type
_entity.pdbx_description
1 polymer ?
#
loop_
_entity_poly.entity_id
_entity_poly.type
_entity_poly.pdbx_seq_one_letter_code
_entity_poly.pdbx_strand_id
1 'polypeptide(L)'
;MMHRNCLTAAFFSFVHASDQTSKLLNLQRKLNTTESHQDEVNTEVLIRLTVGEKQLEDLKTENTDMLIRLRVGEKQLEDLKTENTDQTSKLLNLQRKLNTTESHQDEVNTDVLNRLRVGEKQLEDLKTENTDVLIRLRVGEKQLEDLKTENTGREAELTAVVLRLNVTEQQVDQLRTQNSVRAAELVSVSDRLTAAERNTEELQVRLRADEAEANEDDLKVAFSAGLTDSGSVGPFDEERTLIFSKTMTNIGQAYNQTAGVFMAPVRGVYFFSFTAADYLKGYMGLYLYWNDQPIMFNWS
;
A
#
# COMPACT_ATOMS: atom_id res chain seq x y z
N MET A 1 174.48 -36.60 -115.95
CA MET A 1 173.65 -37.50 -116.78
C MET A 1 172.19 -37.14 -116.54
N MET A 2 171.53 -36.58 -117.56
CA MET A 2 170.08 -36.65 -117.84
C MET A 2 169.11 -36.22 -116.71
N HIS A 3 168.36 -35.11 -116.77
CA HIS A 3 167.63 -34.59 -117.93
C HIS A 3 166.79 -35.71 -118.58
N ARG A 4 165.67 -36.11 -117.94
CA ARG A 4 164.45 -36.72 -118.55
C ARG A 4 163.53 -37.33 -117.47
N ASN A 5 162.79 -36.47 -116.77
CA ASN A 5 161.39 -36.65 -116.32
C ASN A 5 160.89 -35.39 -115.58
N CYS A 6 161.37 -34.22 -116.05
CA CYS A 6 161.01 -32.87 -115.59
C CYS A 6 159.51 -32.55 -115.77
N LEU A 7 158.74 -33.41 -116.44
CA LEU A 7 157.31 -33.22 -116.65
C LEU A 7 156.42 -33.94 -115.63
N THR A 8 156.84 -35.05 -115.00
CA THR A 8 155.96 -35.80 -114.07
C THR A 8 155.97 -35.21 -112.66
N ALA A 9 157.12 -34.68 -112.20
CA ALA A 9 157.23 -34.01 -110.90
C ALA A 9 156.55 -32.63 -110.87
N ALA A 10 156.53 -31.94 -112.02
CA ALA A 10 155.81 -30.67 -112.18
C ALA A 10 154.29 -30.89 -112.24
N PHE A 11 153.82 -31.96 -112.90
CA PHE A 11 152.39 -32.29 -112.92
C PHE A 11 151.87 -32.71 -111.54
N PHE A 12 152.59 -33.56 -110.80
CA PHE A 12 152.16 -33.95 -109.46
C PHE A 12 152.29 -32.80 -108.44
N SER A 13 153.32 -31.95 -108.51
CA SER A 13 153.43 -30.78 -107.61
C SER A 13 152.41 -29.67 -107.91
N PHE A 14 152.04 -29.48 -109.18
CA PHE A 14 150.95 -28.57 -109.56
C PHE A 14 149.57 -29.14 -109.18
N VAL A 15 149.36 -30.45 -109.36
CA VAL A 15 148.16 -31.15 -108.86
C VAL A 15 148.10 -31.13 -107.33
N HIS A 16 149.23 -31.24 -106.61
CA HIS A 16 149.28 -31.19 -105.15
C HIS A 16 149.13 -29.76 -104.59
N ALA A 17 149.71 -28.75 -105.25
CA ALA A 17 149.52 -27.34 -104.89
C ALA A 17 148.11 -26.84 -105.23
N SER A 18 147.52 -27.31 -106.34
CA SER A 18 146.11 -27.10 -106.70
C SER A 18 145.17 -27.84 -105.74
N ASP A 19 145.54 -29.03 -105.27
CA ASP A 19 144.81 -29.80 -104.25
C ASP A 19 144.89 -29.12 -102.87
N GLN A 20 146.05 -28.57 -102.49
CA GLN A 20 146.20 -27.79 -101.25
C GLN A 20 145.48 -26.43 -101.29
N THR A 21 145.53 -25.70 -102.41
CA THR A 21 144.73 -24.45 -102.56
C THR A 21 143.24 -24.74 -102.62
N SER A 22 142.81 -25.86 -103.21
CA SER A 22 141.41 -26.31 -103.16
C SER A 22 140.99 -26.69 -101.73
N LYS A 23 141.86 -27.33 -100.95
CA LYS A 23 141.63 -27.60 -99.52
C LYS A 23 141.57 -26.32 -98.69
N LEU A 24 142.44 -25.35 -98.93
CA LEU A 24 142.46 -24.06 -98.25
C LEU A 24 141.20 -23.23 -98.56
N LEU A 25 140.78 -23.18 -99.83
CA LEU A 25 139.54 -22.50 -100.23
C LEU A 25 138.30 -23.19 -99.64
N ASN A 26 138.32 -24.52 -99.52
CA ASN A 26 137.26 -25.30 -98.88
C ASN A 26 137.23 -25.06 -97.36
N LEU A 27 138.39 -24.96 -96.70
CA LEU A 27 138.51 -24.56 -95.29
C LEU A 27 138.04 -23.14 -95.04
N GLN A 28 138.41 -22.16 -95.89
CA GLN A 28 137.94 -20.78 -95.79
C GLN A 28 136.42 -20.70 -95.99
N ARG A 29 135.87 -21.45 -96.95
CA ARG A 29 134.42 -21.52 -97.17
C ARG A 29 133.72 -22.14 -95.96
N LYS A 30 134.26 -23.23 -95.40
CA LYS A 30 133.75 -23.85 -94.16
C LYS A 30 133.78 -22.87 -92.99
N LEU A 31 134.90 -22.16 -92.80
CA LEU A 31 135.08 -21.16 -91.76
C LEU A 31 134.04 -20.05 -91.87
N ASN A 32 133.90 -19.44 -93.06
CA ASN A 32 132.91 -18.40 -93.33
C ASN A 32 131.47 -18.91 -93.13
N THR A 33 131.18 -20.17 -93.51
CA THR A 33 129.86 -20.76 -93.25
C THR A 33 129.60 -21.02 -91.77
N THR A 34 130.61 -21.46 -91.00
CA THR A 34 130.47 -21.65 -89.55
C THR A 34 130.35 -20.33 -88.80
N GLU A 35 131.07 -19.29 -89.20
CA GLU A 35 130.95 -17.96 -88.61
C GLU A 35 129.57 -17.36 -88.90
N SER A 36 129.08 -17.48 -90.14
CA SER A 36 127.72 -17.06 -90.48
C SER A 36 126.64 -17.86 -89.72
N HIS A 37 126.81 -19.17 -89.56
CA HIS A 37 125.89 -19.97 -88.73
C HIS A 37 125.98 -19.57 -87.25
N GLN A 38 127.17 -19.25 -86.75
CA GLN A 38 127.36 -18.81 -85.37
C GLN A 38 126.66 -17.46 -85.14
N ASP A 39 126.73 -16.53 -86.09
CA ASP A 39 126.03 -15.24 -86.04
C ASP A 39 124.51 -15.42 -86.12
N GLU A 40 124.03 -16.32 -86.96
CA GLU A 40 122.60 -16.67 -87.07
C GLU A 40 122.09 -17.26 -85.74
N VAL A 41 122.81 -18.24 -85.18
CA VAL A 41 122.49 -18.84 -83.88
C VAL A 41 122.56 -17.81 -82.75
N ASN A 42 123.59 -16.94 -82.72
CA ASN A 42 123.70 -15.88 -81.71
C ASN A 42 122.54 -14.89 -81.81
N THR A 43 122.12 -14.54 -83.02
CA THR A 43 120.98 -13.66 -83.27
C THR A 43 119.67 -14.33 -82.81
N GLU A 44 119.48 -15.61 -83.12
CA GLU A 44 118.31 -16.37 -82.67
C GLU A 44 118.25 -16.50 -81.13
N VAL A 45 119.40 -16.78 -80.49
CA VAL A 45 119.52 -16.81 -79.03
C VAL A 45 119.18 -15.45 -78.43
N LEU A 46 119.70 -14.35 -78.98
CA LEU A 46 119.41 -13.00 -78.49
C LEU A 46 117.92 -12.64 -78.63
N ILE A 47 117.29 -12.99 -79.77
CA ILE A 47 115.85 -12.80 -79.98
C ILE A 47 115.06 -13.59 -78.95
N ARG A 48 115.37 -14.89 -78.75
CA ARG A 48 114.68 -15.73 -77.77
C ARG A 48 114.86 -15.22 -76.34
N LEU A 49 116.05 -14.72 -76.00
CA LEU A 49 116.35 -14.15 -74.68
C LEU A 49 115.54 -12.85 -74.47
N THR A 50 115.52 -11.96 -75.46
CA THR A 50 114.73 -10.72 -75.41
C THR A 50 113.23 -11.01 -75.29
N VAL A 51 112.71 -12.00 -76.04
CA VAL A 51 111.31 -12.43 -75.95
C VAL A 51 111.03 -13.02 -74.57
N GLY A 52 111.94 -13.84 -74.02
CA GLY A 52 111.81 -14.42 -72.68
C GLY A 52 111.84 -13.37 -71.57
N GLU A 53 112.72 -12.36 -71.67
CA GLU A 53 112.77 -11.23 -70.73
C GLU A 53 111.48 -10.40 -70.78
N LYS A 54 110.95 -10.14 -71.97
CA LYS A 54 109.66 -9.45 -72.13
C LYS A 54 108.51 -10.25 -71.51
N GLN A 55 108.44 -11.56 -71.78
CA GLN A 55 107.44 -12.43 -71.17
C GLN A 55 107.56 -12.46 -69.63
N LEU A 56 108.78 -12.43 -69.10
CA LEU A 56 109.00 -12.37 -67.65
C LEU A 56 108.51 -11.06 -67.05
N GLU A 57 108.74 -9.93 -67.72
CA GLU A 57 108.25 -8.63 -67.24
C GLU A 57 106.72 -8.49 -67.36
N ASP A 58 106.12 -9.03 -68.43
CA ASP A 58 104.66 -9.11 -68.58
C ASP A 58 104.04 -9.97 -67.45
N LEU A 59 104.62 -11.15 -67.16
CA LEU A 59 104.20 -12.02 -66.04
C LEU A 59 104.38 -11.35 -64.68
N LYS A 60 105.48 -10.61 -64.48
CA LYS A 60 105.71 -9.85 -63.25
C LYS A 60 104.66 -8.76 -63.06
N THR A 61 104.31 -8.06 -64.13
CA THR A 61 103.26 -7.04 -64.13
C THR A 61 101.89 -7.66 -63.81
N GLU A 62 101.54 -8.79 -64.46
CA GLU A 62 100.30 -9.52 -64.18
C GLU A 62 100.25 -10.01 -62.72
N ASN A 63 101.35 -10.55 -62.19
CA ASN A 63 101.45 -10.94 -60.78
C ASN A 63 101.26 -9.75 -59.83
N THR A 64 101.81 -8.58 -60.14
CA THR A 64 101.58 -7.38 -59.34
C THR A 64 100.12 -6.91 -59.39
N ASP A 65 99.48 -6.95 -60.55
CA ASP A 65 98.05 -6.61 -60.68
C ASP A 65 97.17 -7.61 -59.91
N MET A 66 97.47 -8.90 -59.99
CA MET A 66 96.80 -9.94 -59.20
C MET A 66 96.94 -9.71 -57.69
N LEU A 67 98.14 -9.36 -57.21
CA LEU A 67 98.36 -9.04 -55.79
C LEU A 67 97.55 -7.82 -55.33
N ILE A 68 97.44 -6.79 -56.19
CA ILE A 68 96.61 -5.61 -55.89
C ILE A 68 95.13 -6.00 -55.80
N ARG A 69 94.62 -6.78 -56.76
CA ARG A 69 93.23 -7.26 -56.74
C ARG A 69 92.93 -8.12 -55.52
N LEU A 70 93.86 -9.01 -55.14
CA LEU A 70 93.76 -9.82 -53.92
C LEU A 70 93.66 -8.94 -52.67
N ARG A 71 94.54 -7.94 -52.53
CA ARG A 71 94.51 -7.01 -51.40
C ARG A 71 93.21 -6.21 -51.33
N VAL A 72 92.67 -5.78 -52.48
CA VAL A 72 91.35 -5.10 -52.53
C VAL A 72 90.23 -6.05 -52.10
N GLY A 73 90.26 -7.30 -52.56
CA GLY A 73 89.30 -8.33 -52.15
C GLY A 73 89.36 -8.65 -50.65
N GLU A 74 90.56 -8.76 -50.08
CA GLU A 74 90.77 -8.94 -48.63
C GLU A 74 90.18 -7.77 -47.83
N LYS A 75 90.38 -6.53 -48.29
CA LYS A 75 89.80 -5.35 -47.65
C LYS A 75 88.28 -5.37 -47.70
N GLN A 76 87.69 -5.69 -48.85
CA GLN A 76 86.23 -5.82 -49.00
C GLN A 76 85.67 -6.91 -48.07
N LEU A 77 86.38 -8.02 -47.92
CA LEU A 77 85.98 -9.11 -47.01
C LEU A 77 85.98 -8.64 -45.55
N GLU A 78 86.98 -7.86 -45.14
CA GLU A 78 87.03 -7.31 -43.78
C GLU A 78 85.94 -6.26 -43.55
N ASP A 79 85.68 -5.37 -44.52
CA ASP A 79 84.58 -4.41 -44.45
C ASP A 79 83.22 -5.13 -44.29
N LEU A 80 82.96 -6.16 -45.11
CA LEU A 80 81.75 -7.00 -45.00
C LEU A 80 81.63 -7.73 -43.66
N LYS A 81 82.77 -8.17 -43.11
CA LYS A 81 82.81 -8.82 -41.79
C LYS A 81 82.43 -7.83 -40.68
N THR A 82 82.94 -6.59 -40.74
CA THR A 82 82.57 -5.54 -39.78
C THR A 82 81.08 -5.20 -39.90
N GLU A 83 80.54 -5.07 -41.12
CA GLU A 83 79.11 -4.84 -41.32
C GLU A 83 78.25 -5.99 -40.78
N ASN A 84 78.65 -7.25 -41.00
CA ASN A 84 77.95 -8.40 -40.44
C ASN A 84 77.96 -8.41 -38.90
N THR A 85 79.07 -8.00 -38.27
CA THR A 85 79.11 -7.86 -36.80
C THR A 85 78.19 -6.75 -36.28
N ASP A 86 78.09 -5.64 -37.00
CA ASP A 86 77.19 -4.54 -36.68
C ASP A 86 75.72 -4.94 -36.84
N GLN A 87 75.39 -5.63 -37.95
CA GLN A 87 74.06 -6.16 -38.20
C GLN A 87 73.66 -7.18 -37.13
N THR A 88 74.56 -8.07 -36.73
CA THR A 88 74.33 -9.02 -35.62
C THR A 88 74.03 -8.31 -34.31
N SER A 89 74.79 -7.26 -33.99
CA SER A 89 74.56 -6.45 -32.79
C SER A 89 73.21 -5.73 -32.82
N LYS A 90 72.79 -5.21 -33.99
CA LYS A 90 71.46 -4.60 -34.19
C LYS A 90 70.35 -5.64 -34.00
N LEU A 91 70.48 -6.83 -34.57
CA LEU A 91 69.52 -7.92 -34.41
C LEU A 91 69.38 -8.34 -32.95
N LEU A 92 70.48 -8.47 -32.21
CA LEU A 92 70.44 -8.78 -30.77
C LEU A 92 69.77 -7.68 -29.94
N ASN A 93 69.91 -6.42 -30.33
CA ASN A 93 69.21 -5.31 -29.67
C ASN A 93 67.71 -5.35 -29.96
N LEU A 94 67.32 -5.58 -31.22
CA LEU A 94 65.92 -5.74 -31.61
C LEU A 94 65.26 -6.92 -30.90
N GLN A 95 65.95 -8.07 -30.80
CA GLN A 95 65.44 -9.23 -30.05
C GLN A 95 65.19 -8.90 -28.59
N ARG A 96 66.12 -8.18 -27.94
CA ARG A 96 65.93 -7.74 -26.54
C ARG A 96 64.71 -6.83 -26.40
N LYS A 97 64.57 -5.84 -27.29
CA LYS A 97 63.42 -4.93 -27.29
C LYS A 97 62.11 -5.68 -27.53
N LEU A 98 62.10 -6.66 -28.43
CA LEU A 98 60.94 -7.50 -28.70
C LEU A 98 60.53 -8.28 -27.44
N ASN A 99 61.48 -8.97 -26.81
CA ASN A 99 61.23 -9.73 -25.58
C ASN A 99 60.72 -8.83 -24.44
N THR A 100 61.25 -7.61 -24.30
CA THR A 100 60.75 -6.67 -23.27
C THR A 100 59.33 -6.19 -23.58
N THR A 101 59.01 -5.94 -24.85
CA THR A 101 57.65 -5.53 -25.24
C THR A 101 56.66 -6.67 -25.05
N GLU A 102 57.01 -7.91 -25.36
CA GLU A 102 56.17 -9.08 -25.06
C GLU A 102 55.90 -9.20 -23.55
N SER A 103 56.95 -9.11 -22.73
CA SER A 103 56.78 -9.17 -21.26
C SER A 103 55.87 -8.06 -20.73
N HIS A 104 56.01 -6.83 -21.22
CA HIS A 104 55.12 -5.73 -20.84
C HIS A 104 53.69 -5.94 -21.34
N GLN A 105 53.52 -6.52 -22.54
CA GLN A 105 52.19 -6.83 -23.07
C GLN A 105 51.49 -7.86 -22.20
N ASP A 106 52.19 -8.89 -21.73
CA ASP A 106 51.65 -9.91 -20.84
C ASP A 106 51.24 -9.33 -19.47
N GLU A 107 52.06 -8.43 -18.93
CA GLU A 107 51.77 -7.72 -17.68
C GLU A 107 50.50 -6.85 -17.81
N VAL A 108 50.43 -6.03 -18.87
CA VAL A 108 49.26 -5.18 -19.15
C VAL A 108 48.01 -6.02 -19.39
N ASN A 109 48.11 -7.11 -20.15
CA ASN A 109 46.99 -8.02 -20.39
C ASN A 109 46.48 -8.61 -19.07
N THR A 110 47.39 -9.01 -18.18
CA THR A 110 47.04 -9.55 -16.86
C THR A 110 46.34 -8.50 -15.99
N ASP A 111 46.85 -7.26 -15.95
CA ASP A 111 46.21 -6.16 -15.21
C ASP A 111 44.80 -5.86 -15.74
N VAL A 112 44.65 -5.77 -17.07
CA VAL A 112 43.35 -5.50 -17.72
C VAL A 112 42.34 -6.60 -17.41
N LEU A 113 42.73 -7.87 -17.49
CA LEU A 113 41.85 -8.99 -17.16
C LEU A 113 41.43 -8.97 -15.68
N ASN A 114 42.35 -8.65 -14.77
CA ASN A 114 42.03 -8.53 -13.35
C ASN A 114 41.05 -7.38 -13.10
N ARG A 115 41.27 -6.21 -13.70
CA ARG A 115 40.37 -5.05 -13.59
C ARG A 115 38.99 -5.34 -14.17
N LEU A 116 38.91 -6.01 -15.30
CA LEU A 116 37.65 -6.45 -15.91
C LEU A 116 36.91 -7.39 -14.95
N ARG A 117 37.57 -8.42 -14.42
CA ARG A 117 36.96 -9.36 -13.47
C ARG A 117 36.44 -8.67 -12.22
N VAL A 118 37.18 -7.70 -11.67
CA VAL A 118 36.73 -6.92 -10.51
C VAL A 118 35.52 -6.07 -10.87
N GLY A 119 35.54 -5.40 -12.03
CA GLY A 119 34.40 -4.61 -12.52
C GLY A 119 33.15 -5.45 -12.76
N GLU A 120 33.28 -6.63 -13.35
CA GLU A 120 32.19 -7.60 -13.54
C GLU A 120 31.58 -8.02 -12.20
N LYS A 121 32.42 -8.32 -11.21
CA LYS A 121 31.95 -8.66 -9.86
C LYS A 121 31.19 -7.51 -9.22
N GLN A 122 31.73 -6.30 -9.28
CA GLN A 122 31.05 -5.10 -8.74
C GLN A 122 29.71 -4.85 -9.42
N LEU A 123 29.61 -5.10 -10.73
CA LEU A 123 28.37 -4.96 -11.48
C LEU A 123 27.31 -5.97 -11.02
N GLU A 124 27.71 -7.21 -10.76
CA GLU A 124 26.79 -8.25 -10.26
C GLU A 124 26.34 -7.98 -8.82
N ASP A 125 27.24 -7.49 -7.97
CA ASP A 125 26.91 -7.05 -6.61
C ASP A 125 25.89 -5.90 -6.64
N LEU A 126 26.12 -4.87 -7.47
CA LEU A 126 25.19 -3.75 -7.67
C LEU A 126 23.83 -4.19 -8.25
N LYS A 127 23.83 -5.17 -9.16
CA LYS A 127 22.60 -5.73 -9.71
C LYS A 127 21.79 -6.43 -8.62
N THR A 128 22.45 -7.19 -7.76
CA THR A 128 21.82 -7.87 -6.63
C THR A 128 21.24 -6.85 -5.64
N GLU A 129 21.99 -5.81 -5.28
CA GLU A 129 21.49 -4.72 -4.41
C GLU A 129 20.28 -4.01 -5.03
N ASN A 130 20.33 -3.69 -6.32
CA ASN A 130 19.19 -3.09 -7.03
C ASN A 130 17.94 -4.00 -7.00
N THR A 131 18.11 -5.32 -7.13
CA THR A 131 16.97 -6.25 -6.99
C THR A 131 16.38 -6.26 -5.59
N ASP A 132 17.19 -6.18 -4.53
CA ASP A 132 16.71 -6.08 -3.15
C ASP A 132 15.94 -4.77 -2.91
N VAL A 133 16.48 -3.65 -3.39
CA VAL A 133 15.82 -2.33 -3.31
C VAL A 133 14.46 -2.36 -4.01
N LEU A 134 14.36 -2.96 -5.20
CA LEU A 134 13.09 -3.09 -5.92
C LEU A 134 12.06 -3.94 -5.15
N ILE A 135 12.50 -5.01 -4.49
CA ILE A 135 11.62 -5.83 -3.64
C ILE A 135 11.11 -5.01 -2.45
N ARG A 136 12.00 -4.28 -1.76
CA ARG A 136 11.63 -3.42 -0.62
C ARG A 136 10.66 -2.32 -1.03
N LEU A 137 10.87 -1.70 -2.19
CA LEU A 137 9.96 -0.70 -2.76
C LEU A 137 8.58 -1.30 -3.01
N ARG A 138 8.49 -2.46 -3.69
CA ARG A 138 7.22 -3.14 -3.94
C ARG A 138 6.47 -3.49 -2.65
N VAL A 139 7.20 -3.93 -1.61
CA VAL A 139 6.61 -4.20 -0.29
C VAL A 139 6.07 -2.91 0.34
N GLY A 140 6.83 -1.82 0.28
CA GLY A 140 6.40 -0.50 0.77
C GLY A 140 5.17 0.04 0.03
N GLU A 141 5.12 -0.09 -1.30
CA GLU A 141 3.96 0.27 -2.12
C GLU A 141 2.71 -0.51 -1.70
N LYS A 142 2.84 -1.83 -1.46
CA LYS A 142 1.74 -2.65 -0.99
C LYS A 142 1.24 -2.21 0.39
N GLN A 143 2.14 -1.94 1.33
CA GLN A 143 1.78 -1.45 2.67
C GLN A 143 1.03 -0.11 2.60
N LEU A 144 1.43 0.77 1.68
CA LEU A 144 0.75 2.05 1.48
C LEU A 144 -0.67 1.86 0.94
N GLU A 145 -0.87 0.93 0.01
CA GLU A 145 -2.20 0.60 -0.50
C GLU A 145 -3.09 -0.03 0.58
N ASP A 146 -2.54 -0.95 1.38
CA ASP A 146 -3.26 -1.55 2.52
C ASP A 146 -3.70 -0.46 3.51
N LEU A 147 -2.80 0.47 3.90
CA LEU A 147 -3.15 1.61 4.77
C LEU A 147 -4.21 2.54 4.17
N LYS A 148 -4.14 2.77 2.85
CA LYS A 148 -5.14 3.59 2.15
C LYS A 148 -6.51 2.94 2.20
N THR A 149 -6.60 1.63 1.94
CA THR A 149 -7.88 0.91 2.03
C THR A 149 -8.44 0.93 3.45
N GLU A 150 -7.59 0.74 4.46
CA GLU A 150 -7.99 0.84 5.87
C GLU A 150 -8.52 2.23 6.23
N ASN A 151 -7.86 3.29 5.76
CA ASN A 151 -8.33 4.67 5.96
C ASN A 151 -9.69 4.94 5.28
N THR A 152 -9.89 4.46 4.06
CA THR A 152 -11.21 4.57 3.40
C THR A 152 -12.30 3.80 4.16
N GLY A 153 -11.95 2.66 4.77
CA GLY A 153 -12.85 1.91 5.64
C GLY A 153 -13.23 2.69 6.89
N ARG A 154 -12.24 3.29 7.58
CA ARG A 154 -12.44 4.14 8.75
C ARG A 154 -13.29 5.38 8.44
N GLU A 155 -13.10 6.00 7.29
CA GLU A 155 -13.92 7.15 6.86
C GLU A 155 -15.40 6.75 6.66
N ALA A 156 -15.65 5.57 6.10
CA ALA A 156 -17.00 5.03 5.96
C ALA A 156 -17.64 4.71 7.33
N GLU A 157 -16.88 4.11 8.25
CA GLU A 157 -17.33 3.86 9.63
C GLU A 157 -17.66 5.16 10.37
N LEU A 158 -16.80 6.18 10.25
CA LEU A 158 -17.02 7.48 10.87
C LEU A 158 -18.30 8.13 10.32
N THR A 159 -18.52 8.05 9.01
CA THR A 159 -19.75 8.54 8.37
C THR A 159 -20.98 7.82 8.92
N ALA A 160 -20.91 6.50 9.09
CA ALA A 160 -22.01 5.72 9.66
C ALA A 160 -22.29 6.08 11.14
N VAL A 161 -21.24 6.33 11.93
CA VAL A 161 -21.39 6.77 13.33
C VAL A 161 -22.03 8.15 13.40
N VAL A 162 -21.61 9.10 12.56
CA VAL A 162 -22.22 10.44 12.49
C VAL A 162 -23.71 10.36 12.14
N LEU A 163 -24.09 9.51 11.18
CA LEU A 163 -25.51 9.30 10.84
C LEU A 163 -26.30 8.73 12.03
N ARG A 164 -25.74 7.74 12.74
CA ARG A 164 -26.38 7.17 13.95
C ARG A 164 -26.52 8.22 15.04
N LEU A 165 -25.50 9.06 15.25
CA LEU A 165 -25.53 10.12 16.25
C LEU A 165 -26.67 11.11 15.96
N ASN A 166 -26.79 11.58 14.71
CA ASN A 166 -27.88 12.48 14.31
C ASN A 166 -29.27 11.86 14.55
N VAL A 167 -29.44 10.56 14.26
CA VAL A 167 -30.71 9.87 14.55
C VAL A 167 -30.97 9.80 16.06
N THR A 168 -29.95 9.50 16.86
CA THR A 168 -30.12 9.46 18.32
C THR A 168 -30.40 10.84 18.92
N GLU A 169 -29.80 11.91 18.39
CA GLU A 169 -30.10 13.29 18.78
C GLU A 169 -31.58 13.61 18.49
N GLN A 170 -32.08 13.29 17.29
CA GLN A 170 -33.50 13.46 16.94
C GLN A 170 -34.43 12.65 17.86
N GLN A 171 -34.06 11.42 18.22
CA GLN A 171 -34.84 10.60 19.14
C GLN A 171 -34.89 11.20 20.55
N VAL A 172 -33.79 11.77 21.03
CA VAL A 172 -33.73 12.47 22.33
C VAL A 172 -34.63 13.70 22.33
N ASP A 173 -34.60 14.51 21.26
CA ASP A 173 -35.46 15.68 21.12
C ASP A 173 -36.96 15.30 21.05
N GLN A 174 -37.28 14.22 20.35
CA GLN A 174 -38.64 13.69 20.29
C GLN A 174 -39.12 13.24 21.68
N LEU A 175 -38.31 12.48 22.42
CA LEU A 175 -38.64 12.05 23.79
C LEU A 175 -38.80 13.24 24.74
N ARG A 176 -37.95 14.26 24.61
CA ARG A 176 -38.04 15.49 25.41
C ARG A 176 -39.36 16.21 25.16
N THR A 177 -39.77 16.30 23.89
CA THR A 177 -41.07 16.89 23.51
C THR A 177 -42.24 16.07 24.06
N GLN A 178 -42.21 14.74 23.90
CA GLN A 178 -43.24 13.86 24.44
C GLN A 178 -43.37 13.98 25.97
N ASN A 179 -42.24 14.05 26.68
CA ASN A 179 -42.25 14.24 28.14
C ASN A 179 -42.83 15.60 28.54
N SER A 180 -42.54 16.66 27.79
CA SER A 180 -43.16 17.98 28.02
C SER A 180 -44.68 17.95 27.81
N VAL A 181 -45.16 17.27 26.77
CA VAL A 181 -46.60 17.12 26.50
C VAL A 181 -47.28 16.31 27.60
N ARG A 182 -46.71 15.16 27.98
CA ARG A 182 -47.24 14.34 29.08
C ARG A 182 -47.28 15.08 30.41
N ALA A 183 -46.29 15.92 30.70
CA ALA A 183 -46.29 16.76 31.89
C ALA A 183 -47.46 17.76 31.87
N ALA A 184 -47.75 18.39 30.73
CA ALA A 184 -48.90 19.29 30.58
C ALA A 184 -50.24 18.55 30.69
N GLU A 185 -50.35 17.34 30.12
CA GLU A 185 -51.53 16.48 30.26
C GLU A 185 -51.79 16.10 31.72
N LEU A 186 -50.74 15.75 32.48
CA LEU A 186 -50.85 15.43 33.90
C LEU A 186 -51.35 16.63 34.72
N VAL A 187 -50.87 17.85 34.43
CA VAL A 187 -51.39 19.07 35.05
C VAL A 187 -52.87 19.25 34.74
N SER A 188 -53.26 19.11 33.48
CA SER A 188 -54.67 19.23 33.05
C SER A 188 -55.58 18.19 33.74
N VAL A 189 -55.14 16.94 33.85
CA VAL A 189 -55.88 15.89 34.58
C VAL A 189 -55.96 16.20 36.07
N SER A 190 -54.88 16.70 36.68
CA SER A 190 -54.87 17.13 38.08
C SER A 190 -55.87 18.27 38.33
N ASP A 191 -55.94 19.26 37.46
CA ASP A 191 -56.91 20.36 37.56
C ASP A 191 -58.36 19.85 37.44
N ARG A 192 -58.61 18.95 36.49
CA ARG A 192 -59.93 18.32 36.30
C ARG A 192 -60.33 17.47 37.51
N LEU A 193 -59.39 16.74 38.11
CA LEU A 193 -59.64 15.95 39.31
C LEU A 193 -60.00 16.87 40.47
N THR A 194 -59.23 17.93 40.70
CA THR A 194 -59.50 18.90 41.75
C THR A 194 -60.86 19.60 41.55
N ALA A 195 -61.25 19.89 40.31
CA ALA A 195 -62.58 20.43 40.00
C ALA A 195 -63.70 19.42 40.26
N ALA A 196 -63.50 18.15 39.89
CA ALA A 196 -64.45 17.08 40.13
C ALA A 196 -64.63 16.82 41.64
N GLU A 197 -63.55 16.83 42.42
CA GLU A 197 -63.58 16.71 43.88
C GLU A 197 -64.45 17.80 44.52
N ARG A 198 -64.25 19.08 44.12
CA ARG A 198 -65.09 20.20 44.57
C ARG A 198 -66.56 20.00 44.24
N ASN A 199 -66.87 19.57 43.01
CA ASN A 199 -68.25 19.31 42.60
C ASN A 199 -68.88 18.18 43.43
N THR A 200 -68.12 17.13 43.74
CA THR A 200 -68.62 16.04 44.60
C THR A 200 -68.86 16.50 46.03
N GLU A 201 -68.00 17.35 46.60
CA GLU A 201 -68.21 17.96 47.91
C GLU A 201 -69.46 18.84 47.91
N GLU A 202 -69.66 19.68 46.88
CA GLU A 202 -70.85 20.52 46.75
C GLU A 202 -72.14 19.70 46.67
N LEU A 203 -72.15 18.62 45.85
CA LEU A 203 -73.28 17.72 45.75
C LEU A 203 -73.57 17.01 47.08
N GLN A 204 -72.54 16.59 47.83
CA GLN A 204 -72.73 16.01 49.16
C GLN A 204 -73.38 16.99 50.15
N VAL A 205 -72.97 18.27 50.11
CA VAL A 205 -73.57 19.32 50.96
C VAL A 205 -75.04 19.52 50.60
N ARG A 206 -75.37 19.59 49.31
CA ARG A 206 -76.76 19.74 48.84
C ARG A 206 -77.63 18.55 49.24
N LEU A 207 -77.15 17.33 49.04
CA LEU A 207 -77.88 16.11 49.44
C LEU A 207 -78.17 16.11 50.94
N ARG A 208 -77.22 16.48 51.80
CA ARG A 208 -77.45 16.59 53.25
C ARG A 208 -78.51 17.64 53.61
N ALA A 209 -78.57 18.75 52.87
CA ALA A 209 -79.59 19.77 53.07
C ALA A 209 -80.97 19.28 52.64
N ASP A 210 -81.08 18.66 51.45
CA ASP A 210 -82.32 18.09 50.94
C ASP A 210 -82.85 16.96 51.85
N GLU A 211 -81.96 16.09 52.35
CA GLU A 211 -82.30 15.05 53.33
C GLU A 211 -82.79 15.63 54.67
N ALA A 212 -82.22 16.76 55.12
CA ALA A 212 -82.66 17.43 56.33
C ALA A 212 -84.05 18.07 56.16
N GLU A 213 -84.32 18.69 55.00
CA GLU A 213 -85.62 19.29 54.68
C GLU A 213 -86.72 18.23 54.54
N ALA A 214 -86.44 17.12 53.85
CA ALA A 214 -87.38 16.01 53.71
C ALA A 214 -87.77 15.38 55.06
N ASN A 215 -86.81 15.23 55.97
CA ASN A 215 -87.06 14.70 57.32
C ASN A 215 -87.94 15.65 58.18
N GLU A 216 -87.90 16.96 57.95
CA GLU A 216 -88.75 17.91 58.70
C GLU A 216 -90.22 17.81 58.29
N ASP A 217 -90.50 17.61 57.00
CA ASP A 217 -91.87 17.47 56.50
C ASP A 217 -92.53 16.15 56.91
N ASP A 218 -91.77 15.04 56.97
CA ASP A 218 -92.27 13.74 57.41
C ASP A 218 -92.66 13.70 58.91
N LEU A 219 -92.21 14.67 59.71
CA LEU A 219 -92.53 14.77 61.15
C LEU A 219 -93.82 15.56 61.44
N LYS A 220 -94.41 16.24 60.44
CA LYS A 220 -95.60 17.07 60.63
C LYS A 220 -96.86 16.21 60.63
N VAL A 221 -97.62 16.24 61.73
CA VAL A 221 -98.83 15.43 61.91
C VAL A 221 -99.92 16.27 62.57
N ALA A 222 -101.11 16.31 61.97
CA ALA A 222 -102.27 16.97 62.54
C ALA A 222 -103.56 16.40 61.94
N PHE A 223 -104.61 16.24 62.76
CA PHE A 223 -105.92 15.83 62.27
C PHE A 223 -107.06 16.62 62.91
N SER A 224 -108.18 16.71 62.19
CA SER A 224 -109.46 17.23 62.67
C SER A 224 -110.58 16.44 62.01
N ALA A 225 -111.52 15.95 62.82
CA ALA A 225 -112.64 15.13 62.33
C ALA A 225 -113.95 15.38 63.11
N GLY A 226 -115.08 15.14 62.45
CA GLY A 226 -116.45 15.19 63.01
C GLY A 226 -117.16 13.84 62.93
N LEU A 227 -118.20 13.63 63.75
CA LEU A 227 -118.92 12.34 63.89
C LEU A 227 -119.48 11.81 62.57
N THR A 228 -120.50 12.47 62.03
CA THR A 228 -121.18 12.12 60.77
C THR A 228 -122.15 13.25 60.39
N ASP A 229 -122.60 13.27 59.14
CA ASP A 229 -123.70 14.14 58.68
C ASP A 229 -125.08 13.44 58.78
N SER A 230 -125.11 12.20 59.26
CA SER A 230 -126.31 11.34 59.26
C SER A 230 -127.16 11.38 60.54
N GLY A 231 -126.96 12.39 61.40
CA GLY A 231 -127.73 12.58 62.63
C GLY A 231 -127.00 12.11 63.91
N SER A 232 -127.76 11.91 64.98
CA SER A 232 -127.22 11.56 66.30
C SER A 232 -126.52 10.19 66.31
N VAL A 233 -125.39 10.10 67.02
CA VAL A 233 -124.61 8.87 67.20
C VAL A 233 -124.75 8.41 68.64
N GLY A 234 -125.56 7.37 68.85
CA GLY A 234 -126.01 6.88 70.17
C GLY A 234 -127.54 6.82 70.27
N PRO A 235 -128.11 6.50 71.45
CA PRO A 235 -127.42 6.14 72.70
C PRO A 235 -126.70 4.80 72.58
N PHE A 236 -125.65 4.61 73.39
CA PHE A 236 -124.95 3.34 73.52
C PHE A 236 -125.13 2.83 74.95
N ASP A 237 -125.57 1.58 75.09
CA ASP A 237 -125.75 0.93 76.40
C ASP A 237 -124.41 0.43 76.99
N GLU A 238 -123.37 0.40 76.16
CA GLU A 238 -122.01 0.02 76.51
C GLU A 238 -121.02 1.02 75.91
N GLU A 239 -119.82 1.06 76.46
CA GLU A 239 -118.76 1.91 75.94
C GLU A 239 -118.40 1.54 74.49
N ARG A 240 -118.42 2.55 73.62
CA ARG A 240 -118.18 2.37 72.19
C ARG A 240 -117.19 3.40 71.68
N THR A 241 -116.18 2.96 70.95
CA THR A 241 -115.29 3.85 70.21
C THR A 241 -116.10 4.71 69.24
N LEU A 242 -116.03 6.02 69.41
CA LEU A 242 -116.68 6.95 68.50
C LEU A 242 -115.86 7.12 67.24
N ILE A 243 -116.48 6.83 66.11
CA ILE A 243 -115.87 6.98 64.79
C ILE A 243 -116.23 8.37 64.27
N PHE A 244 -115.27 9.30 64.33
CA PHE A 244 -115.39 10.60 63.67
C PHE A 244 -115.06 10.41 62.18
N SER A 245 -116.09 10.04 61.42
CA SER A 245 -115.95 9.64 60.01
C SER A 245 -115.73 10.82 59.04
N LYS A 246 -116.05 12.05 59.46
CA LYS A 246 -115.90 13.27 58.64
C LYS A 246 -114.55 13.92 58.88
N THR A 247 -113.54 13.53 58.12
CA THR A 247 -112.19 14.09 58.22
C THR A 247 -112.08 15.46 57.52
N MET A 248 -111.72 16.52 58.25
CA MET A 248 -111.42 17.84 57.67
C MET A 248 -109.94 18.00 57.33
N THR A 249 -109.05 17.43 58.13
CA THR A 249 -107.59 17.49 57.93
C THR A 249 -106.97 16.21 58.48
N ASN A 250 -105.94 15.68 57.81
CA ASN A 250 -105.20 14.49 58.24
C ASN A 250 -103.75 14.53 57.73
N ILE A 251 -103.03 15.59 58.10
CA ILE A 251 -101.61 15.76 57.81
C ILE A 251 -100.84 14.63 58.50
N GLY A 252 -99.93 13.98 57.77
CA GLY A 252 -99.23 12.78 58.21
C GLY A 252 -100.07 11.50 58.20
N GLN A 253 -101.35 11.56 57.77
CA GLN A 253 -102.26 10.42 57.64
C GLN A 253 -102.36 9.52 58.88
N ALA A 254 -102.18 10.11 60.06
CA ALA A 254 -102.10 9.38 61.33
C ALA A 254 -103.47 9.08 61.96
N TYR A 255 -104.55 9.74 61.52
CA TYR A 255 -105.90 9.44 61.95
C TYR A 255 -106.60 8.45 61.00
N ASN A 256 -107.07 7.33 61.53
CA ASN A 256 -107.84 6.33 60.81
C ASN A 256 -109.35 6.59 60.98
N GLN A 257 -109.95 7.20 59.96
CA GLN A 257 -111.37 7.58 59.94
C GLN A 257 -112.36 6.40 59.96
N THR A 258 -111.91 5.18 59.67
CA THR A 258 -112.75 3.97 59.72
C THR A 258 -112.77 3.38 61.12
N ALA A 259 -111.68 3.52 61.87
CA ALA A 259 -111.55 3.00 63.23
C ALA A 259 -111.88 4.03 64.31
N GLY A 260 -111.80 5.34 64.00
CA GLY A 260 -111.90 6.41 65.00
C GLY A 260 -110.63 6.58 65.84
N VAL A 261 -109.47 6.13 65.33
CA VAL A 261 -108.22 6.02 66.10
C VAL A 261 -107.12 6.86 65.47
N PHE A 262 -106.43 7.65 66.28
CA PHE A 262 -105.16 8.29 65.91
C PHE A 262 -103.98 7.42 66.34
N MET A 263 -103.06 7.13 65.42
CA MET A 263 -101.83 6.39 65.69
C MET A 263 -100.63 7.34 65.57
N ALA A 264 -99.96 7.61 66.69
CA ALA A 264 -98.78 8.46 66.70
C ALA A 264 -97.67 7.86 65.82
N PRO A 265 -97.23 8.54 64.73
CA PRO A 265 -96.23 7.97 63.82
C PRO A 265 -94.80 8.05 64.37
N VAL A 266 -94.53 8.96 65.32
CA VAL A 266 -93.24 9.10 66.02
C VAL A 266 -93.47 9.35 67.51
N ARG A 267 -92.43 9.23 68.33
CA ARG A 267 -92.52 9.58 69.75
C ARG A 267 -92.53 11.10 69.92
N GLY A 268 -93.52 11.63 70.62
CA GLY A 268 -93.65 13.06 70.84
C GLY A 268 -94.75 13.42 71.81
N VAL A 269 -94.95 14.72 72.01
CA VAL A 269 -96.09 15.27 72.73
C VAL A 269 -97.19 15.57 71.72
N TYR A 270 -98.38 15.05 71.98
CA TYR A 270 -99.57 15.24 71.15
C TYR A 270 -100.64 16.01 71.92
N PHE A 271 -101.32 16.91 71.23
CA PHE A 271 -102.43 17.68 71.77
C PHE A 271 -103.74 17.17 71.18
N PHE A 272 -104.69 16.81 72.04
CA PHE A 272 -106.04 16.41 71.65
C PHE A 272 -107.05 17.34 72.29
N SER A 273 -108.01 17.80 71.50
CA SER A 273 -109.16 18.56 71.96
C SER A 273 -110.40 17.98 71.29
N PHE A 274 -111.45 17.78 72.05
CA PHE A 274 -112.71 17.25 71.55
C PHE A 274 -113.88 17.91 72.27
N THR A 275 -114.99 18.04 71.57
CA THR A 275 -116.24 18.57 72.08
C THR A 275 -117.35 17.63 71.66
N ALA A 276 -118.23 17.29 72.58
CA ALA A 276 -119.50 16.66 72.26
C ALA A 276 -120.64 17.49 72.85
N ALA A 277 -121.81 17.34 72.25
CA ALA A 277 -123.05 17.92 72.72
C ALA A 277 -124.16 16.88 72.55
N ASP A 278 -125.02 16.76 73.56
CA ASP A 278 -126.27 16.00 73.47
C ASP A 278 -127.45 16.97 73.28
N TYR A 279 -128.49 16.50 72.60
CA TYR A 279 -129.75 17.22 72.38
C TYR A 279 -130.91 16.67 73.24
N LEU A 280 -130.74 15.49 73.85
CA LEU A 280 -131.73 14.82 74.70
C LEU A 280 -131.33 14.97 76.19
N LYS A 281 -132.30 14.94 77.14
CA LYS A 281 -132.05 15.12 78.59
C LYS A 281 -131.36 13.90 79.27
N GLY A 282 -130.42 13.25 78.58
CA GLY A 282 -129.64 12.12 79.06
C GLY A 282 -128.30 12.54 79.66
N TYR A 283 -127.65 11.61 80.35
CA TYR A 283 -126.24 11.77 80.73
C TYR A 283 -125.36 11.42 79.54
N MET A 284 -124.44 12.33 79.15
CA MET A 284 -123.43 12.03 78.14
C MET A 284 -122.03 12.05 78.76
N GLY A 285 -121.23 11.07 78.37
CA GLY A 285 -119.83 10.97 78.77
C GLY A 285 -118.96 10.63 77.57
N LEU A 286 -117.81 11.30 77.46
CA LEU A 286 -116.76 10.97 76.51
C LEU A 286 -115.47 10.65 77.24
N TYR A 287 -114.89 9.51 76.90
CA TYR A 287 -113.54 9.17 77.31
C TYR A 287 -112.58 9.34 76.14
N LEU A 288 -111.45 9.99 76.39
CA LEU A 288 -110.28 9.87 75.54
C LEU A 288 -109.45 8.68 76.02
N TYR A 289 -109.12 7.81 75.08
CA TYR A 289 -108.34 6.61 75.32
C TYR A 289 -106.92 6.73 74.79
N TRP A 290 -105.97 6.18 75.55
CA TRP A 290 -104.62 5.90 75.08
C TRP A 290 -104.33 4.41 75.27
N ASN A 291 -104.18 3.68 74.16
CA ASN A 291 -103.93 2.23 74.16
C ASN A 291 -104.90 1.48 75.09
N ASP A 292 -106.20 1.69 74.87
CA ASP A 292 -107.31 1.07 75.64
C ASP A 292 -107.35 1.44 77.14
N GLN A 293 -106.57 2.44 77.57
CA GLN A 293 -106.68 3.04 78.91
C GLN A 293 -107.35 4.41 78.86
N PRO A 294 -108.38 4.70 79.67
CA PRO A 294 -109.01 6.01 79.70
C PRO A 294 -108.06 7.02 80.35
N ILE A 295 -107.77 8.13 79.66
CA ILE A 295 -106.84 9.17 80.12
C ILE A 295 -107.53 10.50 80.43
N MET A 296 -108.70 10.74 79.84
CA MET A 296 -109.52 11.91 80.14
C MET A 296 -110.98 11.51 80.05
N PHE A 297 -111.78 11.98 80.99
CA PHE A 297 -113.22 11.87 80.94
C PHE A 297 -113.82 13.26 80.88
N ASN A 298 -114.73 13.47 79.94
CA ASN A 298 -115.56 14.66 79.86
C ASN A 298 -117.02 14.25 80.09
N TRP A 299 -117.66 14.93 81.02
CA TRP A 299 -119.03 14.68 81.45
C TRP A 299 -119.84 15.96 81.25
N SER A 300 -120.98 15.88 80.57
CA SER A 300 -121.88 17.02 80.30
C SER A 300 -123.34 16.68 80.56
#